data_AF-A0A964BMG1-F1
#
_entry.id   AF-A0A964BMG1-F1
#
_cell.length_a   1.000
_cell.length_b   1.000
_cell.length_c   1.000
_cell.angle_alpha   90.00
_cell.angle_beta   90.00
_cell.angle_gamma   90.00
#
_symmetry.space_group_name_H-M   'P 1'
#
loop_
_entity.id
_entity.type
_entity.pdbx_description
1 polymer ?
#
loop_
_entity_poly.entity_id
_entity_poly.type
_entity_poly.pdbx_seq_one_letter_code
_entity_poly.pdbx_strand_id
1 'polypeptide(L)'
;MPEDRFYEGDGPGPEAAERFRSMGEMLWLLRRSPHHAGWGPEEVERNLLHPLSMGQARVFHRRGMPVGFATWAWLDAGAAGLARDGRVERDGWRSGPDLWIVDLVAPFGDVRSIVREMRNLLPDADVSLALQRFPDRFLRFADTG
;
A
#
# COMPACT_ATOMS: atom_id res chain seq x y z
N MET A 1 37.13 -27.19 1.78
CA MET A 1 35.91 -26.36 1.59
C MET A 1 35.27 -26.29 2.96
N PRO A 2 35.21 -25.13 3.66
CA PRO A 2 34.47 -25.07 4.91
C PRO A 2 32.97 -25.16 4.60
N GLU A 3 32.30 -25.97 5.42
CA GLU A 3 30.89 -26.34 5.37
C GLU A 3 29.95 -25.14 5.61
N ASP A 4 28.78 -25.26 5.01
CA ASP A 4 27.57 -24.44 5.16
C ASP A 4 27.42 -23.73 6.52
N ARG A 5 27.55 -22.40 6.52
CA ARG A 5 26.89 -21.53 7.50
C ARG A 5 26.27 -20.37 6.74
N PHE A 6 25.02 -20.56 6.32
CA PHE A 6 24.17 -19.47 5.85
C PHE A 6 23.98 -18.49 7.02
N TYR A 7 24.92 -17.55 7.18
CA TYR A 7 24.87 -16.33 7.99
C TYR A 7 24.66 -16.50 9.51
N GLU A 8 25.75 -16.59 10.28
CA GLU A 8 25.74 -16.14 11.69
C GLU A 8 25.79 -14.60 11.69
N GLY A 9 24.63 -13.96 11.83
CA GLY A 9 24.50 -12.50 12.00
C GLY A 9 23.21 -12.18 12.76
N ASP A 10 23.12 -10.98 13.35
CA ASP A 10 22.03 -10.57 14.26
C ASP A 10 20.63 -10.46 13.61
N GLY A 11 20.47 -10.93 12.38
CA GLY A 11 19.26 -10.78 11.58
C GLY A 11 19.04 -9.33 11.12
N PRO A 12 17.90 -9.05 10.47
CA PRO A 12 17.54 -7.67 10.16
C PRO A 12 17.25 -6.89 11.45
N GLY A 13 17.73 -5.65 11.52
CA GLY A 13 17.32 -4.71 12.57
C GLY A 13 15.79 -4.54 12.61
N PRO A 14 15.23 -4.01 13.72
CA PRO A 14 13.78 -4.02 13.97
C PRO A 14 12.95 -3.34 12.87
N GLU A 15 13.46 -2.26 12.28
CA GLU A 15 12.77 -1.57 11.17
C GLU A 15 12.71 -2.42 9.90
N ALA A 16 13.77 -3.16 9.59
CA ALA A 16 13.80 -4.07 8.45
C ALA A 16 12.90 -5.30 8.70
N ALA A 17 12.91 -5.85 9.91
CA ALA A 17 11.99 -6.90 10.31
C ALA A 17 10.52 -6.46 10.17
N GLU A 18 10.21 -5.23 10.57
CA GLU A 18 8.88 -4.63 10.44
C GLU A 18 8.46 -4.45 8.98
N ARG A 19 9.36 -3.99 8.11
CA ARG A 19 9.10 -3.90 6.67
C ARG A 19 8.84 -5.28 6.05
N PHE A 20 9.61 -6.30 6.41
CA PHE A 20 9.35 -7.66 5.94
C PHE A 20 8.00 -8.21 6.41
N ARG A 21 7.65 -7.96 7.67
CA ARG A 21 6.34 -8.31 8.22
C ARG A 21 5.21 -7.61 7.45
N SER A 22 5.31 -6.29 7.29
CA SER A 22 4.33 -5.50 6.54
C SER A 22 4.18 -6.00 5.10
N MET A 23 5.29 -6.32 4.42
CA MET A 23 5.27 -6.88 3.07
C MET A 23 4.51 -8.22 3.02
N GLY A 24 4.79 -9.13 3.95
CA GLY A 24 4.09 -10.41 4.03
C GLY A 24 2.59 -10.25 4.26
N GLU A 25 2.20 -9.33 5.16
CA GLU A 25 0.80 -9.00 5.44
C GLU A 25 0.10 -8.37 4.22
N MET A 26 0.76 -7.43 3.54
CA MET A 26 0.26 -6.78 2.32
C MET A 26 0.02 -7.82 1.23
N LEU A 27 0.96 -8.73 0.95
CA LEU A 27 0.80 -9.80 -0.03
C LEU A 27 -0.32 -10.78 0.32
N TRP A 28 -0.47 -11.11 1.61
CA TRP A 28 -1.56 -11.96 2.09
C TRP A 28 -2.93 -11.30 1.89
N LEU A 29 -3.05 -10.00 2.18
CA LEU A 29 -4.26 -9.23 1.89
C LEU A 29 -4.51 -9.10 0.38
N LEU A 30 -3.47 -8.84 -0.40
CA LEU A 30 -3.52 -8.66 -1.86
C LEU A 30 -4.12 -9.88 -2.56
N ARG A 31 -3.74 -11.10 -2.15
CA ARG A 31 -4.27 -12.37 -2.69
C ARG A 31 -5.78 -12.54 -2.52
N ARG A 32 -6.43 -11.75 -1.67
CA ARG A 32 -7.88 -11.75 -1.44
C ARG A 32 -8.60 -10.67 -2.26
N SER A 33 -7.88 -9.93 -3.11
CA SER A 33 -8.45 -8.91 -3.98
C SER A 33 -8.47 -9.40 -5.43
N PRO A 34 -9.66 -9.64 -6.04
CA PRO A 34 -9.77 -10.04 -7.45
C PRO A 34 -9.09 -9.05 -8.40
N HIS A 35 -9.12 -7.75 -8.07
CA HIS A 35 -8.50 -6.67 -8.85
C HIS A 35 -6.98 -6.82 -8.99
N HIS A 36 -6.34 -7.51 -8.06
CA HIS A 36 -4.89 -7.66 -7.99
C HIS A 36 -4.42 -9.08 -8.39
N ALA A 37 -5.34 -9.95 -8.84
CA ALA A 37 -5.06 -11.36 -9.11
C ALA A 37 -3.99 -11.59 -10.19
N GLY A 38 -3.81 -10.63 -11.11
CA GLY A 38 -2.83 -10.71 -12.21
C GLY A 38 -1.51 -9.98 -11.97
N TRP A 39 -1.27 -9.43 -10.77
CA TRP A 39 -0.04 -8.69 -10.48
C TRP A 39 1.18 -9.61 -10.52
N GLY A 40 2.15 -9.23 -11.35
CA GLY A 40 3.46 -9.87 -11.39
C GLY A 40 4.42 -9.24 -10.37
N PRO A 41 5.69 -9.72 -10.34
CA PRO A 41 6.72 -9.16 -9.48
C PRO A 41 6.93 -7.65 -9.66
N GLU A 42 6.80 -7.14 -10.88
CA GLU A 42 6.99 -5.72 -11.18
C GLU A 42 5.88 -4.84 -10.57
N GLU A 43 4.61 -5.27 -10.65
CA GLU A 43 3.51 -4.58 -9.96
C GLU A 43 3.69 -4.61 -8.45
N VAL A 44 4.10 -5.75 -7.88
CA VAL A 44 4.36 -5.87 -6.45
C VAL A 44 5.50 -4.94 -6.03
N GLU A 45 6.58 -4.90 -6.81
CA GLU A 45 7.72 -4.03 -6.53
C GLU A 45 7.29 -2.55 -6.58
N ARG A 46 6.63 -2.15 -7.67
CA ARG A 46 6.23 -0.76 -7.92
C ARG A 46 5.17 -0.27 -6.94
N ASN A 47 4.16 -1.07 -6.64
CA ASN A 47 2.98 -0.63 -5.88
C ASN A 47 3.01 -1.02 -4.40
N LEU A 48 3.85 -1.97 -3.98
CA LEU A 48 3.97 -2.38 -2.57
C LEU A 48 5.37 -2.13 -2.01
N LEU A 49 6.41 -2.67 -2.65
CA LEU A 49 7.77 -2.62 -2.08
C LEU A 49 8.33 -1.20 -2.07
N HIS A 50 8.20 -0.50 -3.19
CA HIS A 50 8.67 0.87 -3.34
C HIS A 50 7.99 1.85 -2.35
N PRO A 51 6.65 1.93 -2.25
CA PRO A 51 6.02 2.78 -1.24
C PRO A 51 6.34 2.39 0.19
N LEU A 52 6.43 1.09 0.48
CA LEU A 52 6.77 0.63 1.82
C LEU A 52 8.18 1.07 2.24
N SER A 53 9.14 1.05 1.32
CA SER A 53 10.51 1.52 1.61
C SER A 53 10.58 3.03 1.88
N MET A 54 9.67 3.80 1.30
CA MET A 54 9.56 5.26 1.49
C MET A 54 8.66 5.67 2.67
N GLY A 55 8.12 4.72 3.43
CA GLY A 55 7.15 5.02 4.49
C GLY A 55 5.80 5.53 3.97
N GLN A 56 5.48 5.24 2.72
CA GLN A 56 4.26 5.61 2.02
C GLN A 56 3.29 4.43 1.84
N ALA A 57 3.36 3.49 2.78
CA ALA A 57 2.42 2.38 2.90
C ALA A 57 2.12 2.12 4.39
N ARG A 58 0.93 1.61 4.67
CA ARG A 58 0.51 1.23 6.02
C ARG A 58 -0.39 0.01 5.98
N VAL A 59 -0.08 -0.99 6.81
CA VAL A 59 -1.00 -2.08 7.13
C VAL A 59 -1.82 -1.71 8.36
N PHE A 60 -3.11 -2.02 8.31
CA PHE A 60 -4.06 -1.78 9.38
C PHE A 60 -4.45 -3.10 10.02
N HIS A 61 -4.46 -3.13 11.35
CA HIS A 61 -4.77 -4.34 12.12
C HIS A 61 -6.00 -4.13 12.98
N ARG A 62 -6.79 -5.19 13.14
CA ARG A 62 -7.87 -5.28 14.12
C ARG A 62 -7.67 -6.53 14.94
N ARG A 63 -7.53 -6.38 16.27
CA ARG A 63 -7.27 -7.50 17.20
C ARG A 63 -6.04 -8.33 16.79
N GLY A 64 -4.98 -7.66 16.35
CA GLY A 64 -3.73 -8.30 15.93
C GLY A 64 -3.74 -8.89 14.52
N MET A 65 -4.87 -8.92 13.82
CA MET A 65 -4.96 -9.45 12.45
C MET A 65 -4.92 -8.32 11.42
N PRO A 66 -4.15 -8.45 10.32
CA PRO A 66 -4.18 -7.48 9.23
C PRO A 66 -5.56 -7.52 8.57
N VAL A 67 -6.21 -6.35 8.45
CA VAL A 67 -7.55 -6.20 7.86
C VAL A 67 -7.56 -5.40 6.56
N GLY A 68 -6.48 -4.67 6.30
CA GLY A 68 -6.29 -3.96 5.05
C GLY A 68 -4.96 -3.23 5.02
N PHE A 69 -4.62 -2.67 3.87
CA PHE A 69 -3.49 -1.78 3.71
C PHE A 69 -3.84 -0.63 2.77
N ALA A 70 -3.06 0.44 2.85
CA ALA A 70 -3.08 1.51 1.87
C ALA A 70 -1.66 1.89 1.45
N THR A 71 -1.49 2.28 0.19
CA THR A 71 -0.28 2.92 -0.35
C THR A 71 -0.67 4.28 -0.91
N TRP A 72 0.22 5.26 -0.80
CA TRP A 72 -0.06 6.62 -1.27
C TRP A 72 1.15 7.30 -1.88
N ALA A 73 0.89 8.27 -2.74
CA ALA A 73 1.90 9.08 -3.39
C ALA A 73 1.60 10.57 -3.18
N TRP A 74 2.66 11.37 -3.25
CA TRP A 74 2.62 12.83 -3.23
C TRP A 74 3.01 13.33 -4.61
N LEU A 75 2.02 13.77 -5.40
CA LEU A 75 2.17 14.02 -6.83
C LEU A 75 2.08 15.51 -7.16
N ASP A 76 2.73 15.91 -8.24
CA ASP A 76 2.43 17.18 -8.92
C ASP A 76 1.27 17.01 -9.92
N ALA A 77 0.84 18.10 -10.56
CA ALA A 77 -0.26 18.07 -11.53
C ALA A 77 0.01 17.21 -12.78
N GLY A 78 1.27 17.04 -13.18
CA GLY A 78 1.66 16.23 -14.34
C GLY A 78 1.60 14.73 -14.02
N ALA A 79 2.22 14.32 -12.91
CA ALA A 79 2.20 12.94 -12.42
C ALA A 79 0.79 12.50 -12.00
N ALA A 80 -0.01 13.42 -11.46
CA ALA A 80 -1.43 13.23 -11.16
C ALA A 80 -2.25 12.79 -12.39
N GLY A 81 -1.93 13.31 -13.58
CA GLY A 81 -2.58 12.91 -14.83
C GLY A 81 -2.36 11.44 -15.15
N LEU A 82 -1.13 10.97 -15.02
CA LEU A 82 -0.73 9.57 -15.27
C LEU A 82 -1.26 8.61 -14.19
N ALA A 83 -1.34 9.08 -12.94
CA ALA A 83 -1.89 8.29 -11.84
C ALA A 83 -3.35 7.90 -12.04
N ARG A 84 -4.14 8.72 -12.76
CA ARG A 84 -5.53 8.39 -13.14
C ARG A 84 -5.62 7.17 -14.05
N ASP A 85 -4.59 6.94 -14.87
CA ASP A 85 -4.47 5.74 -15.71
C ASP A 85 -3.90 4.54 -14.93
N GLY A 86 -3.81 4.65 -13.60
CA GLY A 86 -3.41 3.59 -12.70
C GLY A 86 -1.89 3.38 -12.62
N ARG A 87 -1.09 4.35 -13.06
CA ARG A 87 0.38 4.28 -13.10
C ARG A 87 1.02 5.46 -12.38
N VAL A 88 1.75 5.16 -11.30
CA VAL A 88 2.70 6.10 -10.69
C VAL A 88 4.10 5.58 -11.00
N GLU A 89 4.84 6.32 -11.82
CA GLU A 89 6.24 6.02 -12.11
C GLU A 89 7.08 6.04 -10.83
N ARG A 90 8.18 5.27 -10.79
CA ARG A 90 9.01 5.11 -9.59
C ARG A 90 9.44 6.45 -8.99
N ASP A 91 9.92 7.37 -9.82
CA ASP A 91 10.36 8.70 -9.36
C ASP A 91 9.20 9.66 -9.07
N GLY A 92 7.98 9.29 -9.47
CA GLY A 92 6.79 10.12 -9.32
C GLY A 92 6.21 10.15 -7.91
N TRP A 93 6.52 9.17 -7.04
CA TRP A 93 5.86 8.98 -5.74
C TRP A 93 6.02 10.14 -4.74
N ARG A 94 6.97 11.06 -4.98
CA ARG A 94 7.22 12.30 -4.24
C ARG A 94 7.49 13.49 -5.18
N SER A 95 6.68 13.63 -6.21
CA SER A 95 6.83 14.71 -7.22
C SER A 95 6.17 16.03 -6.83
N GLY A 96 5.22 16.05 -5.89
CA GLY A 96 4.51 17.29 -5.54
C GLY A 96 3.64 17.20 -4.30
N PRO A 97 2.80 18.20 -4.03
CA PRO A 97 2.07 18.33 -2.77
C PRO A 97 0.74 17.58 -2.72
N ASP A 98 0.22 17.11 -3.85
CA ASP A 98 -1.11 16.50 -3.90
C ASP A 98 -1.07 15.06 -3.41
N LEU A 99 -1.91 14.70 -2.44
CA LEU A 99 -2.07 13.33 -1.99
C LEU A 99 -2.85 12.49 -3.01
N TRP A 100 -2.35 11.29 -3.29
CA TRP A 100 -3.00 10.26 -4.10
C TRP A 100 -2.96 8.92 -3.38
N ILE A 101 -4.11 8.26 -3.22
CA ILE A 101 -4.18 6.89 -2.69
C ILE A 101 -4.00 5.90 -3.83
N VAL A 102 -2.80 5.32 -3.97
CA VAL A 102 -2.48 4.45 -5.12
C VAL A 102 -3.20 3.11 -5.03
N ASP A 103 -3.19 2.49 -3.84
CA ASP A 103 -3.97 1.29 -3.55
C ASP A 103 -4.58 1.36 -2.15
N LEU A 104 -5.80 0.85 -2.02
CA LEU A 104 -6.46 0.57 -0.75
C LEU A 104 -7.13 -0.80 -0.84
N VAL A 105 -6.61 -1.76 -0.09
CA VAL A 105 -7.11 -3.14 -0.07
C VAL A 105 -7.67 -3.43 1.31
N ALA A 106 -8.95 -3.78 1.38
CA ALA A 106 -9.66 -4.07 2.63
C ALA A 106 -10.68 -5.21 2.42
N PRO A 107 -10.21 -6.46 2.25
CA PRO A 107 -11.03 -7.58 1.80
C PRO A 107 -12.12 -8.00 2.80
N PHE A 108 -12.12 -7.46 4.02
CA PHE A 108 -13.09 -7.78 5.07
C PHE A 108 -14.10 -6.65 5.34
N GLY A 109 -14.19 -5.66 4.45
CA GLY A 109 -15.15 -4.55 4.58
C GLY A 109 -14.69 -3.39 5.49
N ASP A 110 -13.42 -3.35 5.87
CA ASP A 110 -12.84 -2.38 6.80
C ASP A 110 -12.53 -0.99 6.21
N VAL A 111 -12.96 -0.72 4.98
CA VAL A 111 -12.65 0.52 4.23
C VAL A 111 -12.93 1.78 5.04
N ARG A 112 -14.11 1.90 5.68
CA ARG A 112 -14.48 3.10 6.45
C ARG A 112 -13.54 3.36 7.63
N SER A 113 -13.16 2.30 8.35
CA SER A 113 -12.24 2.39 9.47
C SER A 113 -10.85 2.80 8.99
N ILE A 114 -10.36 2.19 7.91
CA ILE A 114 -9.07 2.50 7.30
C ILE A 114 -9.02 3.95 6.83
N VAL A 115 -10.06 4.44 6.14
CA VAL A 115 -10.13 5.84 5.69
C VAL A 115 -10.09 6.83 6.87
N ARG A 116 -10.75 6.50 7.98
CA ARG A 116 -10.66 7.31 9.20
C ARG A 116 -9.23 7.34 9.76
N GLU A 117 -8.57 6.19 9.85
CA GLU A 117 -7.18 6.13 10.32
C GLU A 117 -6.22 6.87 9.37
N MET A 118 -6.44 6.78 8.06
CA MET A 118 -5.65 7.52 7.07
C MET A 118 -5.75 9.04 7.25
N ARG A 119 -6.93 9.57 7.59
CA ARG A 119 -7.10 11.00 7.91
C ARG A 119 -6.31 11.42 9.15
N ASN A 120 -6.19 10.54 10.14
CA ASN A 120 -5.37 10.80 11.31
C ASN A 120 -3.87 10.72 10.98
N LEU A 121 -3.48 9.80 10.10
CA LEU A 121 -2.09 9.61 9.66
C LEU A 121 -1.59 10.76 8.78
N LEU A 122 -2.48 11.35 7.97
CA LEU A 122 -2.18 12.38 7.00
C LEU A 122 -3.05 13.64 7.27
N PRO A 123 -2.87 14.32 8.41
CA PRO A 123 -3.79 15.37 8.88
C PRO A 123 -3.81 16.61 7.98
N ASP A 124 -2.71 16.89 7.28
CA ASP A 124 -2.58 18.06 6.40
C ASP A 124 -3.03 17.78 4.96
N ALA A 125 -3.55 16.58 4.69
CA ALA A 125 -3.97 16.15 3.35
C ALA A 125 -5.48 15.90 3.27
N ASP A 126 -6.07 16.24 2.11
CA ASP A 126 -7.46 15.87 1.84
C ASP A 126 -7.54 14.41 1.36
N VAL A 127 -7.61 13.48 2.31
CA VAL A 127 -7.81 12.04 2.04
C VAL A 127 -9.13 11.79 1.31
N SER A 128 -10.16 12.61 1.52
CA SER A 128 -11.45 12.41 0.85
C SER A 128 -11.35 12.72 -0.64
N LEU A 129 -10.70 13.82 -0.99
CA LEU A 129 -10.37 14.17 -2.37
C LEU A 129 -9.44 13.12 -3.00
N ALA A 130 -8.43 12.66 -2.25
CA ALA A 130 -7.52 11.62 -2.72
C ALA A 130 -8.26 10.32 -3.07
N LEU A 131 -9.31 9.93 -2.32
CA LEU A 131 -10.13 8.75 -2.61
C LEU A 131 -11.09 8.96 -3.79
N GLN A 132 -11.65 10.18 -3.95
CA GLN A 132 -12.53 10.52 -5.07
C GLN A 132 -11.84 10.40 -6.43
N ARG A 133 -10.51 10.57 -6.46
CA ARG A 133 -9.68 10.43 -7.66
C ARG A 133 -9.57 8.97 -8.17
N PHE A 134 -10.16 7.98 -7.47
CA PHE A 134 -10.05 6.54 -7.77
C PHE A 134 -11.40 5.79 -7.83
N PRO A 135 -12.38 6.17 -8.67
CA PRO A 135 -13.71 5.54 -8.64
C PRO A 135 -13.71 4.01 -8.88
N ASP A 136 -12.79 3.50 -9.70
CA ASP A 136 -12.90 2.13 -10.26
C ASP A 136 -12.18 1.04 -9.45
N ARG A 137 -11.24 1.38 -8.56
CA ARG A 137 -10.58 0.38 -7.67
C ARG A 137 -11.33 0.13 -6.36
N PHE A 138 -12.31 0.98 -6.03
CA PHE A 138 -13.20 0.81 -4.87
C PHE A 138 -14.47 0.02 -5.16
N LEU A 139 -14.65 -0.51 -6.38
CA LEU A 139 -15.90 -1.18 -6.78
C LEU A 139 -16.16 -2.46 -5.97
N ARG A 140 -16.85 -2.22 -4.86
CA ARG A 140 -17.78 -3.05 -4.09
C ARG A 140 -17.26 -4.43 -3.64
N PHE A 141 -16.57 -4.42 -2.49
CA PHE A 141 -16.71 -5.51 -1.51
C PHE A 141 -18.01 -5.39 -0.69
N ALA A 142 -18.98 -4.60 -1.18
CA ALA A 142 -20.28 -4.36 -0.53
C ALA A 142 -21.42 -5.23 -1.09
N ASP A 143 -21.17 -6.03 -2.14
CA ASP A 143 -22.19 -6.90 -2.75
C ASP A 143 -21.92 -8.40 -2.47
N THR A 144 -21.31 -8.71 -1.32
CA THR A 144 -21.38 -10.04 -0.69
C THR A 144 -22.14 -9.93 0.63
N GLY A 145 -23.42 -9.59 0.51
CA GLY A 145 -24.48 -9.91 1.46
C GLY A 145 -25.39 -10.97 0.86
#